data_AF-A0A1M6A9R6-F1
#
_entry.id   AF-A0A1M6A9R6-F1
#
_cell.length_a   1.000
_cell.length_b   1.000
_cell.length_c   1.000
_cell.angle_alpha   90.00
_cell.angle_beta   90.00
_cell.angle_gamma   90.00
#
_symmetry.space_group_name_H-M   'P 1'
#
loop_
_entity.id
_entity.type
_entity.pdbx_description
1 polymer ?
#
loop_
_entity_poly.entity_id
_entity_poly.type
_entity_poly.pdbx_seq_one_letter_code
_entity_poly.pdbx_strand_id
1 'polypeptide(L)' 'MGTRGNPTFLATLWAALILAWIFSGEQFLDLMFAMPDAGAVDDWLLGIVVRAEDMRAAWGAPDLFASWRGLLHRTFGLG' A
#
# COMPACT_ATOMS: atom_id res chain seq x y z
N MET A 1 19.12 17.78 21.76
CA MET A 1 19.02 16.68 22.74
C MET A 1 17.93 15.74 22.23
N GLY A 2 18.32 14.52 21.86
CA GLY A 2 17.57 13.68 20.92
C GLY A 2 16.17 13.28 21.39
N THR A 3 15.22 13.29 20.45
CA THR A 3 13.91 12.68 20.60
C THR A 3 14.11 11.19 20.85
N ARG A 4 14.08 10.77 22.12
CA ARG A 4 13.91 9.34 22.44
C ARG A 4 12.51 8.97 21.98
N GLY A 5 12.39 8.55 20.73
CA GLY A 5 11.12 8.11 20.14
C GLY A 5 10.52 7.03 21.02
N ASN A 6 9.25 7.19 21.39
CA ASN A 6 8.54 6.20 22.19
C ASN A 6 8.50 4.89 21.37
N PRO A 7 9.20 3.82 21.79
CA PRO A 7 9.33 2.60 21.00
C PRO A 7 7.97 1.94 20.76
N THR A 8 7.03 2.10 21.69
CA THR A 8 5.66 1.63 21.53
C THR A 8 4.94 2.36 20.40
N PHE A 9 5.09 3.69 20.32
CA PHE A 9 4.50 4.48 19.23
C PHE A 9 5.08 4.09 17.86
N LEU A 10 6.40 3.91 17.77
CA LEU A 10 7.04 3.47 16.53
C LEU A 10 6.57 2.07 16.13
N ALA A 11 6.47 1.13 17.08
CA ALA A 11 5.98 -0.21 16.81
C ALA A 11 4.51 -0.22 16.35
N THR A 12 3.64 0.55 17.00
CA THR A 12 2.22 0.64 16.60
C THR A 12 2.06 1.35 15.26
N LEU A 13 2.87 2.38 14.98
CA LEU A 13 2.90 3.06 13.68
C LEU A 13 3.28 2.08 12.57
N TRP A 14 4.38 1.35 12.72
CA TRP A 14 4.82 0.39 11.72
C TRP A 14 3.80 -0.74 11.52
N ALA A 15 3.20 -1.26 12.61
CA ALA A 15 2.15 -2.26 12.51
C ALA A 15 0.93 -1.74 11.73
N ALA A 16 0.49 -0.51 11.98
CA ALA A 16 -0.62 0.11 11.27
C ALA A 16 -0.30 0.32 9.78
N LEU A 17 0.91 0.76 9.46
CA LEU A 17 1.37 0.93 8.08
C LEU A 17 1.44 -0.41 7.33
N ILE A 18 1.94 -1.47 7.97
CA ILE A 18 1.98 -2.82 7.37
C ILE A 18 0.56 -3.35 7.13
N LEU A 19 -0.36 -3.16 8.07
CA LEU A 19 -1.75 -3.56 7.88
C LEU A 19 -2.41 -2.78 6.73
N ALA A 20 -2.23 -1.46 6.71
CA ALA A 20 -2.73 -0.62 5.62
C ALA A 20 -2.16 -1.07 4.26
N TRP A 21 -0.87 -1.38 4.21
CA TRP A 21 -0.22 -1.91 3.02
C TRP A 21 -0.78 -3.26 2.58
N ILE A 22 -0.94 -4.22 3.50
CA ILE A 22 -1.53 -5.55 3.19
C ILE A 22 -2.94 -5.41 2.60
N PHE A 23 -3.75 -4.52 3.15
CA PHE A 23 -5.16 -4.40 2.77
C PHE A 23 -5.43 -3.46 1.58
N SER A 24 -4.49 -2.58 1.23
CA SER A 24 -4.70 -1.50 0.25
C SER A 24 -3.56 -1.38 -0.78
N GLY A 25 -2.76 -2.43 -0.96
CA GLY A 25 -1.55 -2.42 -1.79
C GLY A 25 -1.76 -1.95 -3.24
N GLU A 26 -2.83 -2.40 -3.91
CA GLU A 26 -3.14 -1.94 -5.28
C GLU A 26 -3.38 -0.43 -5.38
N GLN A 27 -3.99 0.20 -4.36
CA GLN A 27 -4.19 1.65 -4.39
C GLN A 27 -2.88 2.43 -4.31
N PHE A 28 -1.86 1.88 -3.64
CA PHE A 28 -0.55 2.52 -3.57
C PHE A 28 0.11 2.58 -4.94
N LEU A 29 0.00 1.51 -5.74
CA LEU A 29 0.46 1.51 -7.13
C LEU A 29 -0.36 2.47 -7.99
N ASP A 30 -1.69 2.46 -7.89
CA ASP A 30 -2.55 3.39 -8.63
C ASP A 30 -2.21 4.86 -8.31
N LEU A 31 -1.98 5.18 -7.03
CA LEU A 31 -1.55 6.52 -6.59
C LEU A 31 -0.17 6.89 -7.11
N MET A 32 0.78 5.95 -7.14
CA MET A 32 2.11 6.18 -7.71
C MET A 32 2.04 6.47 -9.21
N PHE A 33 1.20 5.74 -9.96
CA PHE A 33 1.00 6.00 -11.39
C PHE A 33 0.17 7.26 -11.68
N ALA A 34 -0.61 7.75 -10.72
CA ALA A 34 -1.33 9.03 -10.83
C ALA A 34 -0.48 10.25 -10.45
N MET A 35 0.70 10.05 -9.86
CA MET A 35 1.59 11.14 -9.44
C MET A 35 2.34 11.72 -10.65
N PRO A 36 2.58 13.05 -10.70
CA PRO A 36 3.43 13.63 -11.73
C PRO A 36 4.84 13.06 -11.64
N ASP A 37 5.36 12.59 -12.78
CA ASP A 37 6.70 11.99 -12.91
C ASP A 37 7.79 12.92 -12.36
N ALA A 38 8.40 12.55 -11.22
CA ALA A 38 9.55 13.22 -10.63
C ALA A 38 10.89 12.55 -11.01
N GLY A 39 10.91 11.67 -12.03
CA GLY A 39 12.09 11.03 -12.58
C GLY A 39 12.69 9.97 -11.65
N ALA A 40 14.02 9.96 -11.52
CA ALA A 40 14.77 8.85 -10.90
C ALA A 40 14.41 8.54 -9.43
N VAL A 41 13.83 9.50 -8.70
CA VAL A 41 13.38 9.29 -7.31
C VAL A 41 12.11 8.44 -7.29
N ASP A 42 11.19 8.72 -8.21
CA ASP A 42 9.92 8.01 -8.33
C ASP A 42 10.14 6.59 -8.84
N ASP A 43 11.06 6.40 -9.80
CA ASP A 43 11.43 5.06 -10.30
C ASP A 43 11.96 4.15 -9.20
N TRP A 44 12.77 4.68 -8.29
CA TRP A 44 13.30 3.90 -7.17
C TRP A 44 12.21 3.54 -6.14
N LEU A 45 11.33 4.51 -5.83
CA LEU A 45 10.17 4.29 -4.96
C LEU A 45 9.19 3.28 -5.56
N LEU A 46 8.87 3.40 -6.85
CA LEU A 46 8.07 2.45 -7.61
C LEU A 46 8.69 1.05 -7.56
N GLY A 47 10.00 0.92 -7.77
CA GLY A 47 10.68 -0.37 -7.68
C GLY A 47 10.54 -1.05 -6.30
N ILE A 48 10.56 -0.26 -5.22
CA ILE A 48 10.33 -0.77 -3.87
C ILE A 48 8.87 -1.19 -3.67
N VAL A 49 7.93 -0.35 -4.09
CA VAL A 49 6.49 -0.61 -3.94
C VAL A 49 6.08 -1.85 -4.74
N VAL A 50 6.52 -1.97 -6.00
CA VAL A 50 6.27 -3.15 -6.84
C VAL A 50 6.84 -4.41 -6.19
N ARG A 51 8.07 -4.37 -5.69
CA ARG A 51 8.68 -5.53 -5.02
C ARG A 51 7.95 -5.90 -3.73
N ALA A 52 7.46 -4.93 -2.98
CA ALA A 52 6.62 -5.18 -1.82
C ALA A 52 5.33 -5.89 -2.28
N GLU A 53 4.61 -5.35 -3.26
CA GLU A 53 3.38 -5.95 -3.79
C GLU A 53 3.59 -7.38 -4.31
N ASP A 54 4.68 -7.66 -5.01
CA ASP A 54 5.04 -9.02 -5.42
C ASP A 54 5.21 -9.96 -4.22
N MET A 55 5.83 -9.48 -3.14
CA MET A 55 5.96 -10.26 -1.90
C MET A 55 4.60 -10.49 -1.22
N ARG A 56 3.71 -9.49 -1.23
CA ARG A 56 2.34 -9.61 -0.72
C ARG A 56 1.55 -10.66 -1.50
N ALA A 57 1.62 -10.60 -2.83
CA ALA A 57 0.99 -11.56 -3.73
C ALA A 57 1.56 -12.98 -3.52
N ALA A 58 2.88 -13.11 -3.37
CA ALA A 58 3.53 -14.40 -3.09
C ALA A 58 3.11 -15.01 -1.74
N TRP A 59 2.81 -14.18 -0.74
CA TRP A 59 2.27 -14.64 0.56
C TRP A 59 0.77 -14.97 0.51
N GLY A 60 0.09 -14.75 -0.61
CA GLY A 60 -1.35 -14.97 -0.74
C GLY A 60 -2.17 -14.07 0.17
N ALA A 61 -1.63 -12.91 0.57
CA ALA A 61 -2.34 -11.99 1.44
C ALA A 61 -3.55 -11.40 0.69
N PRO A 62 -4.73 -11.34 1.32
CA PRO A 62 -5.96 -10.94 0.65
C PRO A 62 -5.95 -9.45 0.32
N ASP A 63 -6.28 -9.12 -0.93
CA ASP A 63 -6.61 -7.75 -1.31
C ASP A 63 -8.06 -7.44 -0.95
N LEU A 64 -8.28 -7.07 0.32
CA LEU A 64 -9.61 -6.73 0.82
C LEU A 64 -10.19 -5.49 0.15
N PHE A 65 -9.35 -4.52 -0.22
CA PHE A 65 -9.81 -3.32 -0.89
C PHE A 65 -10.30 -3.61 -2.31
N ALA A 66 -9.54 -4.36 -3.12
CA ALA A 66 -9.97 -4.80 -4.43
C ALA A 66 -11.24 -5.67 -4.35
N SER A 67 -11.31 -6.54 -3.35
CA SER A 67 -12.50 -7.37 -3.09
C SER A 67 -13.73 -6.53 -2.74
N TRP A 68 -13.57 -5.53 -1.88
CA TRP A 68 -14.62 -4.59 -1.49
C TRP A 68 -15.04 -3.69 -2.65
N ARG A 69 -14.09 -3.15 -3.42
CA ARG A 69 -14.33 -2.37 -4.64
C ARG A 69 -15.09 -3.20 -5.67
N GLY A 70 -14.68 -4.43 -5.92
CA GLY A 70 -15.38 -5.36 -6.81
C GLY A 70 -16.78 -5.73 -6.32
N LEU A 71 -17.00 -5.79 -5.00
CA LEU A 71 -18.34 -5.91 -4.43
C LEU A 71 -19.16 -4.66 -4.74
N LEU A 72 -18.66 -3.46 -4.43
CA LEU A 72 -19.35 -2.20 -4.68
C LEU A 72 -19.68 -2.03 -6.18
N HIS A 73 -18.72 -2.26 -7.07
CA HIS A 73 -18.94 -2.14 -8.52
C HIS A 73 -20.05 -3.10 -9.01
N ARG A 74 -20.06 -4.36 -8.55
CA ARG A 74 -21.15 -5.30 -8.86
C ARG A 74 -22.49 -4.85 -8.27
N THR A 75 -22.48 -4.32 -7.05
CA THR A 75 -23.70 -3.92 -6.35
C THR A 75 -24.34 -2.68 -6.98
N PHE A 76 -23.52 -1.75 -7.49
CA PHE A 76 -23.97 -0.50 -8.11
C PHE A 76 -24.00 -0.53 -9.64
N GLY A 77 -23.71 -1.68 -10.27
CA GLY A 77 -23.75 -1.84 -11.73
C GLY A 77 -22.66 -1.07 -12.49
N LEU A 78 -21.53 -0.79 -11.85
CA LEU A 78 -20.37 -0.08 -12.41
C LEU A 78 -19.31 -1.05 -12.99
N GLY A 79 -19.77 -2.19 -13.51
CA GLY A 79 -18.95 -3.29 -14.03
C GLY A 79 -18.77 -3.23 -15.54
#